data_AF-A0A7Y2PKG2-F1
#
_entry.id   AF-A0A7Y2PKG2-F1
#
_cell.length_a   1.000
_cell.length_b   1.000
_cell.length_c   1.000
_cell.angle_alpha   90.00
_cell.angle_beta   90.00
_cell.angle_gamma   90.00
#
_symmetry.space_group_name_H-M   'P 1'
#
loop_
_entity.id
_entity.type
_entity.pdbx_description
1 polymer ?
#
loop_
_entity_poly.entity_id
_entity_poly.type
_entity_poly.pdbx_seq_one_letter_code
_entity_poly.pdbx_strand_id
1 'polypeptide(L)'
;KHFLVRMPAGWGAMTYSPRFSWMHKTEPEKYAGGRRMKMPRGKLVGGSSSINGMIYIRGHEQDYADWVAAGATGWSWPELLPHFVRTEDQQRIHNAWHGRGGPLSASDLPAVHPLTHSMVDAAVQAGL
;
A
#
# COMPACT_ATOMS: atom_id res chain seq x y z
N LYS A 1 -15.11 -5.82 15.95
CA LYS A 1 -13.85 -5.29 15.38
C LYS A 1 -13.43 -4.07 16.19
N HIS A 2 -12.15 -3.93 16.55
CA HIS A 2 -11.64 -2.85 17.42
C HIS A 2 -11.87 -1.46 16.79
N PHE A 3 -12.17 -0.44 17.60
CA PHE A 3 -12.45 0.92 17.11
C PHE A 3 -11.33 1.47 16.21
N LEU A 4 -10.08 1.37 16.68
CA LEU A 4 -8.90 1.83 15.92
C LEU A 4 -8.71 1.15 14.56
N VAL A 5 -9.22 -0.08 14.37
CA VAL A 5 -9.12 -0.80 13.09
C VAL A 5 -10.13 -0.26 12.06
N ARG A 6 -11.24 0.33 12.53
CA ARG A 6 -12.29 0.89 11.68
C ARG A 6 -12.09 2.37 11.37
N MET A 7 -11.24 3.05 12.14
CA MET A 7 -10.95 4.46 11.99
C MET A 7 -9.66 4.62 11.17
N PRO A 8 -9.69 5.18 9.94
CA PRO A 8 -8.50 5.37 9.12
C PRO A 8 -7.31 5.99 9.88
N ALA A 9 -7.54 7.07 10.63
CA ALA A 9 -6.51 7.74 11.43
C ALA A 9 -5.94 6.87 12.59
N GLY A 10 -6.58 5.75 12.92
CA GLY A 10 -6.14 4.85 13.98
C GLY A 10 -4.87 4.07 13.66
N TRP A 11 -4.46 4.00 12.39
CA TRP A 11 -3.29 3.21 11.95
C TRP A 11 -2.02 3.60 12.72
N GLY A 12 -1.74 4.90 12.88
CA GLY A 12 -0.53 5.39 13.55
C GLY A 12 -0.40 4.93 15.01
N ALA A 13 -1.52 4.86 15.75
CA ALA A 13 -1.54 4.34 17.12
C ALA A 13 -1.37 2.81 17.17
N MET A 14 -1.76 2.09 16.11
CA MET A 14 -1.66 0.64 16.04
C MET A 14 -0.27 0.15 15.59
N THR A 15 0.35 0.82 14.62
CA THR A 15 1.61 0.38 14.00
C THR A 15 2.73 0.14 15.00
N TYR A 16 2.87 1.03 16.00
CA TYR A 16 3.92 0.93 17.02
C TYR A 16 3.42 0.44 18.39
N SER A 17 2.32 -0.33 18.39
CA SER A 17 1.75 -0.92 19.61
C SER A 17 1.94 -2.43 19.64
N PRO A 18 2.52 -3.02 20.72
CA PRO A 18 2.67 -4.47 20.85
C PRO A 18 1.33 -5.23 20.93
N ARG A 19 0.22 -4.51 21.14
CA ARG A 19 -1.15 -5.07 21.10
C ARG A 19 -1.58 -5.42 19.67
N PHE A 20 -1.18 -4.62 18.68
CA PHE A 20 -1.62 -4.75 17.29
C PHE A 20 -0.49 -5.11 16.32
N SER A 21 0.75 -5.07 16.78
CA SER A 21 1.94 -5.32 15.98
C SER A 21 2.89 -6.26 16.72
N TRP A 22 3.56 -7.14 15.99
CA TRP A 22 4.63 -8.00 16.53
C TRP A 22 5.87 -7.22 16.95
N MET A 23 6.01 -5.96 16.52
CA MET A 23 7.10 -5.06 16.91
C MET A 23 8.51 -5.65 16.66
N HIS A 24 8.68 -6.36 15.55
CA HIS A 24 10.00 -6.84 15.14
C HIS A 24 10.99 -5.67 15.00
N LYS A 25 12.27 -6.00 15.12
CA LYS A 25 13.38 -5.09 14.88
C LYS A 25 14.40 -5.80 14.01
N THR A 26 15.11 -5.04 13.18
CA THR A 26 16.27 -5.57 12.48
C THR A 26 17.41 -5.86 13.45
N GLU A 27 18.39 -6.63 12.99
CA GLU A 27 19.74 -6.61 13.58
C GLU A 27 20.40 -5.23 13.35
N PRO A 28 21.54 -4.93 14.01
CA PRO A 28 22.25 -3.68 13.80
C PRO A 28 22.68 -3.56 12.33
N GLU A 29 22.15 -2.57 11.63
CA GLU A 29 22.37 -2.43 10.20
C GLU A 29 23.64 -1.62 9.93
N LYS A 30 24.65 -2.26 9.32
CA LYS A 30 25.96 -1.64 9.06
C LYS A 30 25.84 -0.37 8.21
N TYR A 31 24.98 -0.39 7.20
CA TYR A 31 24.73 0.75 6.31
C TYR A 31 23.75 1.78 6.90
N ALA A 32 23.22 1.53 8.10
CA ALA A 32 22.39 2.48 8.84
C ALA A 32 23.10 3.04 10.08
N GLY A 33 24.43 2.92 10.17
CA GLY A 33 25.21 3.37 11.33
C GLY A 33 24.99 2.50 12.58
N GLY A 34 24.76 1.20 12.41
CA GLY A 34 24.54 0.26 13.51
C GLY A 34 23.15 0.36 14.16
N ARG A 35 22.22 1.13 13.57
CA ARG A 35 20.85 1.26 14.09
C ARG A 35 20.07 -0.03 13.92
N ARG A 36 19.19 -0.32 14.89
CA ARG A 36 18.12 -1.32 14.78
C ARG A 36 16.82 -0.65 14.38
N MET A 37 16.28 -1.00 13.22
CA MET A 37 15.08 -0.38 12.66
C MET A 37 13.82 -1.11 13.12
N LYS A 38 12.76 -0.36 13.44
CA LYS A 38 11.46 -0.94 13.80
C LYS A 38 10.76 -1.48 12.55
N MET A 39 10.32 -2.72 12.60
CA MET A 39 9.64 -3.44 11.51
C MET A 39 8.26 -3.91 11.99
N PRO A 40 7.26 -3.01 12.06
CA PRO A 40 5.93 -3.36 12.54
C PRO A 40 5.24 -4.35 11.59
N ARG A 41 4.59 -5.37 12.15
CA ARG A 41 3.84 -6.40 11.41
C ARG A 41 2.54 -6.69 12.14
N GLY A 42 1.41 -6.66 11.44
CA GLY A 42 0.10 -6.78 12.09
C GLY A 42 -0.07 -8.09 12.85
N LYS A 43 -0.55 -7.99 14.09
CA LYS A 43 -0.84 -9.08 15.04
C LYS A 43 -2.34 -9.09 15.38
N LEU A 44 -3.17 -9.27 14.37
CA LEU A 44 -4.63 -9.30 14.44
C LEU A 44 -5.22 -9.88 13.15
N VAL A 45 -6.52 -10.18 13.14
CA VAL A 45 -7.23 -10.58 11.92
C VAL A 45 -7.11 -9.48 10.84
N GLY A 46 -6.81 -9.89 9.61
CA GLY A 46 -6.39 -9.02 8.50
C GLY A 46 -4.87 -8.79 8.45
N GLY A 47 -4.14 -9.08 9.53
CA GLY A 47 -2.69 -8.94 9.58
C GLY A 47 -2.26 -7.50 9.36
N SER A 48 -1.24 -7.29 8.53
CA SER A 48 -0.70 -5.95 8.27
C SER A 48 -1.68 -5.04 7.52
N SER A 49 -2.69 -5.56 6.81
CA SER A 49 -3.69 -4.70 6.15
C SER A 49 -4.56 -3.93 7.16
N SER A 50 -4.73 -4.48 8.37
CA SER A 50 -5.47 -3.83 9.46
C SER A 50 -4.68 -2.69 10.15
N ILE A 51 -3.39 -2.51 9.83
CA ILE A 51 -2.52 -1.48 10.42
C ILE A 51 -1.74 -0.66 9.36
N ASN A 52 -2.13 -0.76 8.09
CA ASN A 52 -1.45 -0.07 6.98
C ASN A 52 -1.90 1.40 6.85
N GLY A 53 -1.23 2.15 5.98
CA GLY A 53 -1.59 3.53 5.64
C GLY A 53 -2.69 3.65 4.57
N MET A 54 -3.37 2.56 4.21
CA MET A 54 -4.48 2.50 3.24
C MET A 54 -4.17 2.99 1.81
N ILE A 55 -2.88 3.13 1.46
CA ILE A 55 -2.47 3.49 0.09
C ILE A 55 -2.78 2.32 -0.86
N TYR A 56 -3.50 2.61 -1.95
CA TYR A 56 -3.77 1.65 -3.02
C TYR A 56 -2.95 2.02 -4.26
N ILE A 57 -1.92 1.21 -4.56
CA ILE A 57 -1.06 1.33 -5.74
C ILE A 57 -0.73 -0.08 -6.25
N ARG A 58 -0.39 -0.19 -7.53
CA ARG A 58 0.11 -1.43 -8.17
C ARG A 58 1.54 -1.22 -8.62
N GLY A 59 2.25 -2.32 -8.89
CA GLY A 59 3.58 -2.27 -9.49
C GLY A 59 3.53 -1.74 -10.92
N HIS A 60 4.69 -1.34 -11.43
CA HIS A 60 4.89 -1.04 -12.83
C HIS A 60 4.97 -2.35 -13.63
N GLU A 61 4.61 -2.34 -14.91
CA GLU A 61 4.68 -3.54 -15.77
C GLU A 61 6.07 -4.21 -15.74
N GLN A 62 7.12 -3.39 -15.67
CA GLN A 62 8.50 -3.87 -15.56
C GLN A 62 8.76 -4.72 -14.30
N ASP A 63 8.11 -4.42 -13.17
CA ASP A 63 8.29 -5.20 -11.93
C ASP A 63 7.91 -6.67 -12.15
N TYR A 64 6.84 -6.89 -12.93
CA TYR A 64 6.33 -8.23 -13.26
C TYR A 64 7.14 -8.90 -14.37
N ALA A 65 7.63 -8.12 -15.34
CA ALA A 65 8.57 -8.62 -16.35
C ALA A 65 9.87 -9.13 -15.70
N ASP A 66 10.40 -8.40 -14.71
CA ASP A 66 11.58 -8.78 -13.96
C ASP A 66 11.36 -10.08 -13.17
N TRP A 67 10.16 -10.30 -12.61
CA TRP A 67 9.82 -11.56 -11.97
C TRP A 67 9.84 -12.74 -12.94
N VAL A 68 9.27 -12.56 -14.13
CA VAL A 68 9.30 -13.59 -15.17
C VAL A 68 10.73 -13.88 -15.61
N ALA A 69 11.56 -12.84 -15.80
CA ALA A 69 12.98 -12.99 -16.11
C ALA A 69 13.75 -13.74 -15.00
N ALA A 70 13.35 -13.57 -13.74
CA ALA A 70 13.88 -14.31 -12.59
C ALA A 70 13.30 -15.74 -12.44
N GLY A 71 12.43 -16.18 -13.35
CA GLY A 71 11.87 -17.54 -13.40
C GLY A 71 10.45 -17.69 -12.84
N ALA A 72 9.76 -16.61 -12.48
CA ALA A 72 8.37 -16.64 -12.04
C ALA A 72 7.39 -16.73 -13.22
N THR A 73 7.44 -17.83 -13.98
CA THR A 73 6.51 -18.08 -15.09
C THR A 73 5.05 -17.99 -14.63
N GLY A 74 4.20 -17.30 -15.39
CA GLY A 74 2.79 -17.09 -15.03
C GLY A 74 2.52 -15.80 -14.24
N TRP A 75 3.56 -15.01 -13.93
CA TRP A 75 3.45 -13.77 -13.15
C TRP A 75 3.68 -12.50 -13.96
N SER A 76 3.55 -12.55 -15.30
CA SER A 76 3.65 -11.36 -16.13
C SER A 76 2.49 -10.39 -15.87
N TRP A 77 2.67 -9.12 -16.24
CA TRP A 77 1.62 -8.11 -16.12
C TRP A 77 0.30 -8.49 -16.83
N PRO A 78 0.31 -8.96 -18.10
CA PRO A 78 -0.92 -9.40 -18.77
C PRO A 78 -1.63 -10.56 -18.06
N GLU A 79 -0.88 -11.47 -17.43
CA GLU A 79 -1.43 -12.61 -16.69
C GLU A 79 -2.05 -12.19 -15.35
N LEU A 80 -1.45 -11.21 -14.67
CA LEU A 80 -1.92 -10.75 -13.36
C LEU A 80 -2.98 -9.64 -13.43
N LEU A 81 -3.02 -8.84 -14.50
CA LEU A 81 -3.97 -7.74 -14.65
C LEU A 81 -5.43 -8.17 -14.41
N PRO A 82 -5.93 -9.30 -14.94
CA PRO A 82 -7.28 -9.78 -14.65
C PRO A 82 -7.53 -10.01 -13.15
N HIS A 83 -6.52 -10.41 -12.38
CA HIS A 83 -6.64 -10.61 -10.93
C HIS A 83 -6.72 -9.26 -10.20
N PHE A 84 -5.92 -8.29 -10.61
CA PHE A 84 -5.98 -6.95 -10.05
C PHE A 84 -7.34 -6.28 -10.30
N VAL A 85 -7.83 -6.36 -11.53
CA VAL A 85 -9.16 -5.86 -11.90
C VAL A 85 -10.27 -6.57 -11.11
N ARG A 86 -10.21 -7.89 -10.92
CA ARG A 86 -11.26 -8.61 -10.15
C ARG A 86 -11.31 -8.23 -8.67
N THR A 87 -10.19 -7.82 -8.08
CA THR A 87 -10.12 -7.54 -6.63
C THR A 87 -10.52 -6.11 -6.25
N GLU A 88 -10.40 -5.17 -7.20
CA GLU A 88 -10.64 -3.75 -6.98
C GLU A 88 -12.12 -3.36 -7.11
N ASP A 89 -12.56 -2.44 -6.28
CA ASP A 89 -13.76 -1.63 -6.47
C ASP A 89 -13.38 -0.16 -6.53
N GLN A 90 -13.10 0.32 -7.75
CA GLN A 90 -12.56 1.64 -8.02
C GLN A 90 -13.67 2.69 -8.12
N GLN A 91 -13.58 3.72 -7.29
CA GLN A 91 -14.59 4.78 -7.21
C GLN A 91 -14.66 5.65 -8.47
N ARG A 92 -13.52 6.03 -9.06
CA ARG A 92 -13.46 7.12 -10.05
C ARG A 92 -13.03 6.70 -11.45
N ILE A 93 -12.10 5.76 -11.56
CA ILE A 93 -11.48 5.40 -12.85
C ILE A 93 -12.19 4.20 -13.46
N HIS A 94 -12.60 4.34 -14.72
CA HIS A 94 -13.44 3.36 -15.41
C HIS A 94 -12.87 3.04 -16.78
N ASN A 95 -11.96 2.08 -16.81
CA ASN A 95 -11.30 1.61 -18.02
C ASN A 95 -10.87 0.15 -17.84
N ALA A 96 -10.21 -0.42 -18.86
CA ALA A 96 -9.79 -1.82 -18.86
C ALA A 96 -8.77 -2.19 -17.75
N TRP A 97 -8.12 -1.21 -17.14
CA TRP A 97 -7.13 -1.43 -16.09
C TRP A 97 -7.72 -1.42 -14.67
N HIS A 98 -8.99 -1.03 -14.48
CA HIS A 98 -9.59 -0.89 -13.15
C HIS A 98 -10.86 -1.71 -12.96
N GLY A 99 -11.01 -2.24 -11.74
CA GLY A 99 -12.13 -3.07 -11.30
C GLY A 99 -13.30 -2.30 -10.71
N ARG A 100 -14.49 -2.89 -10.76
CA ARG A 100 -15.69 -2.44 -10.05
C ARG A 100 -16.41 -3.63 -9.41
N GLY A 101 -16.94 -3.44 -8.22
CA GLY A 101 -17.65 -4.50 -7.47
C GLY A 101 -16.74 -5.55 -6.84
N GLY A 102 -15.43 -5.35 -6.88
CA GLY A 102 -14.47 -6.17 -6.15
C GLY A 102 -14.55 -5.97 -4.63
N PRO A 103 -13.92 -6.84 -3.84
CA PRO A 103 -13.96 -6.76 -2.37
C PRO A 103 -13.11 -5.62 -1.78
N LEU A 104 -12.22 -4.99 -2.55
CA LEU A 104 -11.32 -3.93 -2.06
C LEU A 104 -11.72 -2.57 -2.62
N SER A 105 -12.39 -1.76 -1.82
CA SER A 105 -12.74 -0.39 -2.19
C SER A 105 -11.49 0.50 -2.30
N ALA A 106 -11.29 1.07 -3.48
CA ALA A 106 -10.29 2.10 -3.75
C ALA A 106 -11.02 3.42 -4.02
N SER A 107 -10.81 4.41 -3.15
CA SER A 107 -11.59 5.65 -3.12
C SER A 107 -10.69 6.87 -2.89
N ASP A 108 -11.17 8.04 -3.32
CA ASP A 108 -10.52 9.30 -3.06
C ASP A 108 -10.64 9.67 -1.56
N LEU A 109 -9.70 10.49 -1.07
CA LEU A 109 -9.76 11.00 0.29
C LEU A 109 -11.01 11.90 0.45
N PRO A 110 -11.83 11.72 1.50
CA PRO A 110 -13.01 12.56 1.72
C PRO A 110 -12.65 14.01 2.08
N ALA A 111 -11.45 14.23 2.62
CA ALA A 111 -10.90 15.55 2.89
C ALA A 111 -9.43 15.57 2.45
N VAL A 112 -9.13 16.41 1.46
CA VAL A 112 -7.78 16.60 0.93
C VAL A 112 -7.17 17.85 1.55
N HIS A 113 -5.96 17.73 2.10
CA HIS A 113 -5.25 18.87 2.66
C HIS A 113 -4.75 19.79 1.53
N PRO A 114 -4.89 21.13 1.60
CA PRO A 114 -4.50 22.03 0.51
C PRO A 114 -3.05 21.88 0.05
N LEU A 115 -2.13 21.58 0.98
CA LEU A 115 -0.72 21.29 0.69
C LEU A 115 -0.54 20.17 -0.35
N THR A 116 -1.44 19.20 -0.42
CA THR A 116 -1.35 18.12 -1.42
C THR A 116 -1.46 18.67 -2.84
N HIS A 117 -2.35 19.64 -3.08
CA HIS A 117 -2.44 20.29 -4.39
C HIS A 117 -1.22 21.15 -4.68
N SER A 118 -0.76 21.94 -3.69
CA SER A 118 0.45 22.76 -3.86
C SER A 118 1.69 21.90 -4.16
N MET A 119 1.77 20.68 -3.61
CA MET A 119 2.85 19.74 -3.91
C MET A 119 2.78 19.23 -5.36
N VAL A 120 1.58 18.98 -5.88
CA VAL A 120 1.38 18.60 -7.29
C VAL A 120 1.74 19.77 -8.22
N ASP A 121 1.32 20.99 -7.91
CA ASP A 121 1.64 22.17 -8.70
C ASP A 121 3.16 22.42 -8.75
N ALA A 122 3.84 22.29 -7.60
CA ALA A 122 5.29 22.42 -7.52
C ALA A 122 6.03 21.34 -8.32
N ALA A 123 5.51 20.09 -8.32
CA ALA A 123 6.04 19.01 -9.14
C ALA A 123 5.99 19.35 -10.63
N VAL A 124 4.85 19.84 -11.13
CA VAL A 124 4.70 20.28 -12.54
C VAL A 124 5.67 21.42 -12.86
N GLN A 125 5.81 22.40 -11.98
CA GLN A 125 6.76 23.51 -12.16
C GLN A 125 8.23 23.04 -12.21
N ALA A 126 8.54 21.94 -11.51
CA ALA A 126 9.87 21.33 -11.52
C ALA A 126 10.12 20.41 -12.75
N GLY A 127 9.12 20.24 -13.62
CA GLY A 127 9.25 19.47 -14.87
C GLY A 127 8.80 18.01 -14.81
N LEU A 128 7.90 17.66 -13.87
CA LEU A 128 7.14 16.40 -13.91
C LEU A 128 5.97 16.47 -14.89
#